data_AF-A0A943IRA9-F1
#
_entry.id   AF-A0A943IRA9-F1
#
_cell.length_a   1.000
_cell.length_b   1.000
_cell.length_c   1.000
_cell.angle_alpha   90.00
_cell.angle_beta   90.00
_cell.angle_gamma   90.00
#
_symmetry.space_group_name_H-M   'P 1'
#
loop_
_entity.id
_entity.type
_entity.pdbx_description
1 polymer ?
#
loop_
_entity_poly.entity_id
_entity_poly.type
_entity_poly.pdbx_seq_one_letter_code
_entity_poly.pdbx_strand_id
1 'polypeptide(L)'
;MKTAKRLLALALAGVMALALLTGCSDSSSKAKQVEEYFRYMNGGYTNYQKDETLDKKLEVIAQKFQPSWLDDKNGELTNDAQIIIKNELQDYLVTGGVTPWVGEVKPGQSAQAQAESMKYCEMIEITPLASSPNTSTLLAIAFTMTDKKSDGHRYYLALLTKATIKTPQT
;
A
#
# COMPACT_ATOMS: atom_id res chain seq x y z
N MET A 1 20.59 -32.38 -34.79
CA MET A 1 19.77 -32.00 -33.62
C MET A 1 20.17 -30.63 -33.04
N LYS A 2 20.27 -29.55 -33.85
CA LYS A 2 20.70 -28.21 -33.37
C LYS A 2 19.65 -27.10 -33.49
N THR A 3 18.48 -27.42 -34.06
CA THR A 3 17.44 -26.43 -34.41
C THR A 3 16.21 -26.45 -33.49
N ALA A 4 15.96 -27.53 -32.74
CA ALA A 4 14.83 -27.59 -31.80
C ALA A 4 15.05 -26.78 -30.51
N LYS A 5 16.30 -26.64 -30.03
CA LYS A 5 16.62 -25.86 -28.82
C LYS A 5 16.41 -24.35 -28.99
N ARG A 6 16.49 -23.81 -30.21
CA ARG A 6 16.28 -22.38 -30.47
C ARG A 6 14.80 -21.99 -30.57
N LEU A 7 13.93 -22.91 -31.00
CA LEU A 7 12.48 -22.68 -31.02
C LEU A 7 11.87 -22.68 -29.61
N LEU A 8 12.39 -23.50 -28.70
CA LEU A 8 11.99 -23.52 -27.28
C LEU A 8 12.39 -22.23 -26.55
N ALA A 9 13.54 -21.64 -26.88
CA ALA A 9 13.99 -20.38 -26.28
C ALA A 9 13.18 -19.16 -26.76
N LEU A 10 12.71 -19.17 -28.01
CA LEU A 10 11.82 -18.11 -28.52
C LEU A 10 10.40 -18.21 -27.95
N ALA A 11 9.92 -19.43 -27.69
CA ALA A 11 8.62 -19.64 -27.04
C ALA A 11 8.62 -19.12 -25.59
N LEU A 12 9.72 -19.25 -24.85
CA LEU A 12 9.77 -18.79 -23.46
C LEU A 12 9.86 -17.27 -23.32
N ALA A 13 10.55 -16.59 -24.25
CA ALA A 13 10.53 -15.12 -24.34
C ALA A 13 9.19 -14.59 -24.90
N GLY A 14 8.52 -15.37 -25.76
CA GLY A 14 7.20 -15.06 -26.30
C GLY A 14 6.07 -15.17 -25.26
N VAL A 15 6.14 -16.09 -24.30
CA VAL A 15 5.09 -16.24 -23.28
C VAL A 15 5.07 -15.08 -22.28
N MET A 16 6.22 -14.52 -21.90
CA MET A 16 6.25 -13.30 -21.07
C MET A 16 5.78 -12.06 -21.85
N ALA A 17 6.06 -11.98 -23.16
CA ALA A 17 5.51 -10.92 -24.01
C ALA A 17 4.00 -11.11 -24.26
N LEU A 18 3.52 -12.34 -24.39
CA LEU A 18 2.10 -12.65 -24.60
C LEU A 18 1.28 -12.42 -23.33
N ALA A 19 1.81 -12.68 -22.14
CA ALA A 19 1.16 -12.30 -20.88
C ALA A 19 1.06 -10.78 -20.66
N LEU A 20 1.97 -10.00 -21.25
CA LEU A 20 1.88 -8.53 -21.30
C LEU A 20 0.96 -8.02 -22.43
N LEU A 21 0.79 -8.79 -23.52
CA LEU A 21 -0.03 -8.45 -24.69
C LEU A 21 -1.49 -8.91 -24.57
N THR A 22 -1.74 -10.01 -23.87
CA THR A 22 -3.07 -10.42 -23.39
C THR A 22 -3.30 -9.69 -22.09
N GLY A 23 -3.90 -8.50 -22.13
CA GLY A 23 -4.21 -7.68 -20.95
C GLY A 23 -5.17 -8.37 -19.96
N CYS A 24 -4.72 -9.44 -19.32
CA CYS A 24 -5.46 -10.32 -18.43
C CYS A 24 -4.55 -10.78 -17.28
N SER A 25 -3.66 -9.89 -16.82
CA SER A 25 -3.29 -9.94 -15.41
C SER A 25 -4.53 -9.38 -14.71
N ASP A 26 -5.37 -10.25 -14.12
CA ASP A 26 -6.45 -9.81 -13.25
C ASP A 26 -5.88 -8.71 -12.37
N SER A 27 -6.52 -7.54 -12.31
CA SER A 27 -5.99 -6.38 -11.57
C SER A 27 -5.56 -6.74 -10.13
N SER A 28 -6.20 -7.75 -9.54
CA SER A 28 -5.83 -8.39 -8.27
C SER A 28 -4.43 -9.03 -8.28
N SER A 29 -4.03 -9.72 -9.35
CA SER A 29 -2.70 -10.33 -9.51
C SER A 29 -1.58 -9.30 -9.62
N LYS A 30 -1.86 -8.13 -10.21
CA LYS A 30 -0.88 -7.04 -10.34
C LYS A 30 -0.76 -6.23 -9.06
N ALA A 31 -1.89 -5.87 -8.42
CA ALA A 31 -1.88 -5.18 -7.14
C ALA A 31 -1.12 -5.96 -6.06
N LYS A 32 -1.28 -7.30 -6.02
CA LYS A 32 -0.48 -8.18 -5.16
C LYS A 32 1.02 -8.10 -5.43
N GLN A 33 1.43 -8.10 -6.71
CA GLN A 33 2.84 -7.93 -7.04
C GLN A 33 3.36 -6.55 -6.61
N VAL A 34 2.58 -5.47 -6.79
CA VAL A 34 2.97 -4.13 -6.30
C VAL A 34 3.14 -4.14 -4.79
N GLU A 35 2.20 -4.75 -4.05
CA GLU A 35 2.29 -4.93 -2.60
C GLU A 35 3.56 -5.68 -2.19
N GLU A 36 3.85 -6.81 -2.83
CA GLU A 36 5.05 -7.61 -2.54
C GLU A 36 6.34 -6.82 -2.76
N TYR A 37 6.45 -6.12 -3.90
CA TYR A 37 7.59 -5.24 -4.16
C TYR A 37 7.68 -4.08 -3.17
N PHE A 38 6.54 -3.45 -2.84
CA PHE A 38 6.49 -2.36 -1.88
C PHE A 38 6.94 -2.80 -0.49
N ARG A 39 6.45 -3.96 -0.02
CA ARG A 39 6.87 -4.58 1.25
C ARG A 39 8.35 -4.95 1.23
N TYR A 40 8.86 -5.48 0.12
CA TYR A 40 10.29 -5.77 -0.02
C TYR A 40 11.14 -4.51 0.14
N MET A 41 10.76 -3.39 -0.48
CA MET A 41 11.51 -2.13 -0.41
C MET A 41 11.42 -1.43 0.95
N ASN A 42 10.22 -1.37 1.54
CA ASN A 42 9.96 -0.62 2.78
C ASN A 42 10.03 -1.48 4.04
N GLY A 43 10.20 -2.78 3.87
CA GLY A 43 10.27 -3.75 4.95
C GLY A 43 11.53 -4.63 4.91
N GLY A 44 12.14 -4.93 3.76
CA GLY A 44 13.33 -5.79 3.71
C GLY A 44 13.24 -7.04 4.63
N TYR A 45 14.32 -7.36 5.35
CA TYR A 45 14.38 -8.38 6.42
C TYR A 45 13.81 -7.91 7.77
N THR A 46 13.07 -6.81 7.83
CA THR A 46 12.47 -6.32 9.09
C THR A 46 11.11 -6.99 9.35
N ASN A 47 10.75 -7.11 10.63
CA ASN A 47 9.56 -7.82 11.14
C ASN A 47 8.22 -7.11 10.84
N TYR A 48 8.09 -6.35 9.74
CA TYR A 48 6.79 -5.78 9.37
C TYR A 48 5.82 -6.89 8.99
N GLN A 49 4.81 -7.09 9.84
CA GLN A 49 3.82 -8.13 9.66
C GLN A 49 2.56 -7.61 8.96
N LYS A 50 1.74 -8.55 8.51
CA LYS A 50 0.36 -8.26 8.09
C LYS A 50 -0.51 -8.13 9.34
N ASP A 51 -1.44 -7.18 9.33
CA ASP A 51 -2.38 -6.96 10.43
C ASP A 51 -3.78 -6.73 9.86
N GLU A 52 -4.69 -7.68 10.11
CA GLU A 52 -6.02 -7.67 9.48
C GLU A 52 -6.88 -6.48 9.93
N THR A 53 -6.67 -5.98 11.16
CA THR A 53 -7.38 -4.81 11.67
C THR A 53 -6.93 -3.56 10.94
N LEU A 54 -5.63 -3.38 10.78
CA LEU A 54 -5.03 -2.28 10.02
C LEU A 54 -5.43 -2.33 8.54
N ASP A 55 -5.48 -3.52 7.93
CA ASP A 55 -5.93 -3.71 6.55
C ASP A 55 -7.37 -3.22 6.36
N LYS A 56 -8.30 -3.63 7.24
CA LYS A 56 -9.71 -3.17 7.18
C LYS A 56 -9.84 -1.66 7.37
N LYS A 57 -9.04 -1.07 8.27
CA LYS A 57 -9.03 0.39 8.46
C LYS A 57 -8.51 1.11 7.23
N LEU A 58 -7.46 0.57 6.60
CA LEU A 58 -6.94 1.10 5.34
C LEU A 58 -7.97 1.00 4.20
N GLU A 59 -8.78 -0.06 4.14
CA GLU A 59 -9.88 -0.15 3.17
C GLU A 59 -10.91 0.97 3.37
N VAL A 60 -11.29 1.29 4.61
CA VAL A 60 -12.20 2.42 4.91
C VAL A 60 -11.58 3.75 4.50
N ILE A 61 -10.29 3.95 4.80
CA ILE A 61 -9.54 5.13 4.35
C ILE A 61 -9.52 5.22 2.82
N ALA A 62 -9.29 4.10 2.13
CA ALA A 62 -9.24 4.03 0.67
C ALA A 62 -10.58 4.37 0.02
N GLN A 63 -11.70 4.00 0.64
CA GLN A 63 -13.03 4.41 0.19
C GLN A 63 -13.22 5.93 0.31
N LYS A 64 -12.77 6.53 1.41
CA LYS A 64 -12.87 7.98 1.67
C LYS A 64 -11.88 8.81 0.86
N PHE A 65 -10.75 8.23 0.44
CA PHE A 65 -9.68 8.90 -0.28
C PHE A 65 -10.20 9.73 -1.47
N GLN A 66 -9.78 10.99 -1.55
CA GLN A 66 -10.03 11.89 -2.66
C GLN A 66 -8.70 12.39 -3.24
N PRO A 67 -8.60 12.64 -4.56
CA PRO A 67 -7.39 13.22 -5.16
C PRO A 67 -6.98 14.55 -4.53
N SER A 68 -7.95 15.36 -4.10
CA SER A 68 -7.74 16.63 -3.39
C SER A 68 -7.08 16.48 -2.02
N TRP A 69 -6.91 15.26 -1.51
CA TRP A 69 -6.13 15.01 -0.29
C TRP A 69 -4.64 15.20 -0.52
N LEU A 70 -4.17 15.12 -1.76
CA LEU A 70 -2.77 15.28 -2.14
C LEU A 70 -2.50 16.76 -2.45
N ASP A 71 -1.59 17.39 -1.69
CA ASP A 71 -1.03 18.70 -2.00
C ASP A 71 0.04 18.54 -3.08
N ASP A 72 -0.17 19.16 -4.23
CA ASP A 72 0.69 19.05 -5.41
C ASP A 72 2.07 19.70 -5.25
N LYS A 73 2.22 20.61 -4.27
CA LYS A 73 3.48 21.34 -4.05
C LYS A 73 4.55 20.49 -3.36
N ASN A 74 4.14 19.66 -2.41
CA ASN A 74 5.05 18.86 -1.59
C ASN A 74 4.79 17.35 -1.67
N GLY A 75 3.68 16.92 -2.29
CA GLY A 75 3.23 15.53 -2.21
C GLY A 75 2.72 15.15 -0.81
N GLU A 76 2.36 16.15 -0.01
CA GLU A 76 1.88 16.00 1.36
C GLU A 76 0.38 15.74 1.39
N LEU A 77 -0.10 15.17 2.50
CA LEU A 77 -1.53 15.09 2.74
C LEU A 77 -2.03 16.42 3.30
N THR A 78 -3.15 16.92 2.78
CA THR A 78 -3.88 18.04 3.39
C THR A 78 -4.20 17.75 4.86
N ASN A 79 -4.30 18.80 5.67
CA ASN A 79 -4.65 18.67 7.09
C ASN A 79 -5.95 17.88 7.31
N ASP A 80 -6.96 18.10 6.47
CA ASP A 80 -8.23 17.39 6.55
C ASP A 80 -8.05 15.88 6.30
N ALA A 81 -7.22 15.51 5.32
CA ALA A 81 -6.89 14.11 5.06
C ALA A 81 -6.15 13.46 6.24
N GLN A 82 -5.20 14.19 6.85
CA GLN A 82 -4.48 13.70 8.04
C GLN A 82 -5.44 13.48 9.21
N ILE A 83 -6.38 14.41 9.45
CA ILE A 83 -7.40 14.29 10.51
C ILE A 83 -8.30 13.07 10.26
N ILE A 84 -8.74 12.85 9.01
CA ILE A 84 -9.57 11.69 8.66
C ILE A 84 -8.81 10.40 8.93
N ILE A 85 -7.57 10.26 8.46
CA ILE A 85 -6.75 9.06 8.69
C ILE A 85 -6.54 8.83 10.19
N LYS A 86 -6.19 9.88 10.94
CA LYS A 86 -6.03 9.80 12.40
C LYS A 86 -7.31 9.31 13.08
N ASN A 87 -8.46 9.84 12.70
CA ASN A 87 -9.75 9.47 13.27
C ASN A 87 -10.15 8.01 12.96
N GLU A 88 -9.79 7.48 11.80
CA GLU A 88 -10.03 6.07 11.45
C GLU A 88 -9.13 5.10 12.22
N LEU A 89 -7.95 5.56 12.66
CA LEU A 89 -6.95 4.75 13.33
C LEU A 89 -6.96 4.85 14.87
N GLN A 90 -7.51 5.94 15.44
CA GLN A 90 -7.39 6.29 16.87
C GLN A 90 -8.00 5.30 17.87
N ASP A 91 -8.99 4.51 17.45
CA ASP A 91 -9.62 3.48 18.29
C ASP A 91 -8.72 2.24 18.43
N TYR A 92 -7.81 2.01 17.47
CA TYR A 92 -6.89 0.88 17.42
C TYR A 92 -5.47 1.24 17.82
N LEU A 93 -4.93 2.33 17.28
CA LEU A 93 -3.59 2.83 17.59
C LEU A 93 -3.64 3.69 18.87
N VAL A 94 -2.83 3.34 19.86
CA VAL A 94 -2.76 4.02 21.17
C VAL A 94 -1.71 5.14 21.15
N THR A 95 -0.51 4.86 20.65
CA THR A 95 0.58 5.84 20.53
C THR A 95 1.55 5.45 19.43
N GLY A 96 2.36 6.38 18.92
CA GLY A 96 3.33 6.17 17.85
C GLY A 96 2.89 6.87 16.58
N GLY A 97 3.02 6.24 15.42
CA GLY A 97 2.50 6.85 14.21
C GLY A 97 2.45 5.95 12.99
N VAL A 98 1.87 6.52 11.95
CA VAL A 98 1.77 5.90 10.63
C VAL A 98 2.40 6.81 9.59
N THR A 99 3.11 6.22 8.65
CA THR A 99 3.62 6.91 7.46
C THR A 99 2.77 6.47 6.28
N PRO A 100 1.86 7.33 5.78
CA PRO A 100 1.08 7.04 4.59
C PRO A 100 1.96 7.06 3.33
N TRP A 101 1.65 6.20 2.38
CA TRP A 101 2.22 6.20 1.05
C TRP A 101 1.14 6.21 0.00
N VAL A 102 1.34 6.97 -1.07
CA VAL A 102 0.39 7.09 -2.19
C VAL A 102 1.13 6.96 -3.52
N GLY A 103 0.56 6.21 -4.45
CA GLY A 103 1.02 6.14 -5.84
C GLY A 103 -0.14 6.01 -6.80
N GLU A 104 -0.14 6.79 -7.88
CA GLU A 104 -1.14 6.67 -8.95
C GLU A 104 -0.94 5.36 -9.72
N VAL A 105 -2.01 4.63 -9.97
CA VAL A 105 -1.99 3.40 -10.76
C VAL A 105 -1.90 3.76 -12.24
N LYS A 106 -0.71 3.55 -12.84
CA LYS A 106 -0.47 3.85 -14.26
C LYS A 106 -0.55 2.59 -15.11
N PRO A 107 -1.50 2.51 -16.06
CA PRO A 107 -1.57 1.40 -17.01
C PRO A 107 -0.25 1.25 -17.78
N GLY A 108 0.13 0.00 -18.09
CA GLY A 108 1.37 -0.30 -18.83
C GLY A 108 2.67 -0.27 -18.01
N GLN A 109 2.70 0.32 -16.81
CA GLN A 109 3.87 0.23 -15.93
C GLN A 109 4.02 -1.15 -15.27
N SER A 110 5.24 -1.61 -15.04
CA SER A 110 5.51 -2.85 -14.29
C SER A 110 5.05 -2.72 -12.83
N ALA A 111 4.88 -3.84 -12.13
CA ALA A 111 4.54 -3.83 -10.71
C ALA A 111 5.62 -3.17 -9.86
N GLN A 112 6.89 -3.48 -10.15
CA GLN A 112 8.06 -2.85 -9.53
C GLN A 112 8.07 -1.33 -9.72
N ALA A 113 7.92 -0.85 -10.96
CA ALA A 113 7.94 0.58 -11.24
C ALA A 113 6.79 1.32 -10.53
N GLN A 114 5.63 0.68 -10.40
CA GLN A 114 4.51 1.27 -9.64
C GLN A 114 4.82 1.32 -8.15
N ALA A 115 5.40 0.27 -7.57
CA ALA A 115 5.83 0.28 -6.16
C ALA A 115 6.89 1.36 -5.90
N GLU A 116 7.89 1.48 -6.78
CA GLU A 116 8.97 2.47 -6.70
C GLU A 116 8.47 3.90 -6.88
N SER A 117 7.35 4.08 -7.59
CA SER A 117 6.74 5.39 -7.81
C SER A 117 5.91 5.90 -6.62
N MET A 118 5.57 5.03 -5.66
CA MET A 118 4.84 5.43 -4.46
C MET A 118 5.68 6.42 -3.65
N LYS A 119 5.03 7.47 -3.15
CA LYS A 119 5.69 8.48 -2.31
C LYS A 119 5.13 8.43 -0.91
N TYR A 120 5.98 8.55 0.09
CA TYR A 120 5.53 8.75 1.46
C TYR A 120 5.05 10.18 1.67
N CYS A 121 4.03 10.32 2.49
CA CYS A 121 3.59 11.58 3.04
C CYS A 121 4.16 11.75 4.46
N GLU A 122 4.00 12.94 5.02
CA GLU A 122 4.41 13.21 6.40
C GLU A 122 3.80 12.20 7.39
N MET A 123 4.58 11.84 8.40
CA MET A 123 4.14 10.91 9.43
C MET A 123 2.98 11.51 10.22
N ILE A 124 1.91 10.74 10.36
CA ILE A 124 0.77 11.11 11.20
C ILE A 124 1.04 10.55 12.60
N GLU A 125 1.36 11.44 13.54
CA GLU A 125 1.55 11.10 14.94
C GLU A 125 0.22 10.83 15.65
N ILE A 126 0.17 9.66 16.30
CA ILE A 126 -0.89 9.24 17.20
C ILE A 126 -0.40 9.51 18.61
N THR A 127 -0.92 10.57 19.22
CA THR A 127 -0.64 10.92 20.60
C THR A 127 -1.50 10.10 21.55
N PRO A 128 -0.98 9.65 22.70
CA PRO A 128 -1.76 8.91 23.69
C PRO A 128 -2.98 9.72 24.15
N LEU A 129 -4.17 9.13 24.10
CA LEU A 129 -5.38 9.73 24.70
C LEU A 129 -5.45 9.48 26.21
N ALA A 130 -4.82 8.41 26.71
CA ALA A 130 -4.59 8.09 28.12
C ALA A 130 -3.64 6.89 28.23
N SER A 131 -3.02 6.65 29.39
CA SER A 131 -2.30 5.40 29.68
C SER A 131 -3.27 4.22 29.59
N SER A 132 -3.17 3.43 28.52
CA SER A 132 -4.03 2.26 28.34
C SER A 132 -3.30 1.02 28.90
N PRO A 133 -3.87 0.29 29.87
CA PRO A 133 -3.35 -1.02 30.24
C PRO A 133 -3.53 -2.01 29.08
N ASN A 134 -2.66 -3.01 28.96
CA ASN A 134 -2.66 -4.06 27.92
C ASN A 134 -2.41 -3.55 26.49
N THR A 135 -1.16 -3.21 26.20
CA THR A 135 -0.74 -2.73 24.88
C THR A 135 0.43 -3.51 24.31
N SER A 136 0.60 -3.51 22.99
CA SER A 136 1.72 -4.17 22.31
C SER A 136 2.25 -3.32 21.15
N THR A 137 3.52 -3.51 20.78
CA THR A 137 4.12 -2.82 19.62
C THR A 137 3.73 -3.50 18.32
N LEU A 138 3.12 -2.75 17.42
CA LEU A 138 2.83 -3.12 16.04
C LEU A 138 3.87 -2.51 15.11
N LEU A 139 4.58 -3.39 14.39
CA LEU A 139 5.31 -3.08 13.17
C LEU A 139 4.54 -3.74 12.04
N ALA A 140 3.72 -2.98 11.31
CA ALA A 140 2.91 -3.52 10.22
C ALA A 140 2.93 -2.66 8.96
N ILE A 141 2.73 -3.32 7.83
CA ILE A 141 2.42 -2.67 6.55
C ILE A 141 1.03 -3.13 6.14
N ALA A 142 0.12 -2.18 5.97
CA ALA A 142 -1.15 -2.40 5.26
C ALA A 142 -1.04 -1.82 3.86
N PHE A 143 -1.67 -2.46 2.87
CA PHE A 143 -1.61 -2.06 1.47
C PHE A 143 -2.96 -2.30 0.81
N THR A 144 -3.43 -1.34 0.02
CA THR A 144 -4.64 -1.50 -0.77
C THR A 144 -4.60 -0.64 -2.03
N MET A 145 -5.57 -0.84 -2.91
CA MET A 145 -5.82 0.00 -4.06
C MET A 145 -7.23 0.58 -3.97
N THR A 146 -7.37 1.85 -4.32
CA THR A 146 -8.66 2.50 -4.37
C THR A 146 -9.49 2.06 -5.58
N ASP A 147 -10.81 2.20 -5.47
CA ASP A 147 -11.68 2.31 -6.64
C ASP A 147 -11.35 3.58 -7.44
N LYS A 148 -11.83 3.64 -8.68
CA LYS A 148 -11.66 4.82 -9.54
C LYS A 148 -12.24 6.06 -8.86
N LYS A 149 -11.44 7.13 -8.78
CA LYS A 149 -11.78 8.40 -8.13
C LYS A 149 -12.32 9.42 -9.12
N SER A 150 -12.68 10.60 -8.60
CA SER A 150 -13.37 11.67 -9.33
C SER A 150 -12.55 12.24 -10.50
N ASP A 151 -11.23 12.12 -10.46
CA ASP A 151 -10.32 12.47 -11.55
C ASP A 151 -10.15 11.35 -12.60
N GLY A 152 -10.79 10.20 -12.40
CA GLY A 152 -10.73 9.05 -13.30
C GLY A 152 -9.57 8.08 -13.03
N HIS A 153 -8.73 8.35 -12.01
CA HIS A 153 -7.56 7.54 -11.68
C HIS A 153 -7.82 6.58 -10.51
N ARG A 154 -6.95 5.58 -10.36
CA ARG A 154 -6.88 4.71 -9.17
C ARG A 154 -5.57 4.97 -8.46
N TYR A 155 -5.52 4.66 -7.18
CA TYR A 155 -4.37 4.93 -6.33
C TYR A 155 -4.03 3.70 -5.49
N TYR A 156 -2.75 3.37 -5.40
CA TYR A 156 -2.26 2.52 -4.31
C TYR A 156 -2.09 3.36 -3.07
N LEU A 157 -2.54 2.82 -1.94
CA LEU A 157 -2.37 3.38 -0.62
C LEU A 157 -1.68 2.35 0.26
N ALA A 158 -0.71 2.79 1.05
CA ALA A 158 -0.10 1.94 2.07
C ALA A 158 0.09 2.72 3.37
N LEU A 159 0.09 1.99 4.48
CA LEU A 159 0.40 2.53 5.80
C LEU A 159 1.58 1.74 6.37
N LEU A 160 2.73 2.39 6.50
CA LEU A 160 3.82 1.89 7.34
C LEU A 160 3.52 2.28 8.78
N THR A 161 3.29 1.29 9.63
CA THR A 161 2.86 1.52 11.02
C THR A 161 3.95 1.09 11.98
N LYS A 162 4.34 2.03 12.84
CA LYS A 162 5.13 1.78 14.04
C LYS A 162 4.40 2.41 15.21
N ALA A 163 3.55 1.62 15.84
CA ALA A 163 2.64 2.10 16.85
C ALA A 163 2.47 1.09 17.99
N THR A 164 2.05 1.58 19.14
CA THR A 164 1.48 0.77 20.20
C THR A 164 0.00 0.60 19.92
N ILE A 165 -0.52 -0.63 19.98
CA ILE A 165 -1.92 -0.95 19.71
C ILE A 165 -2.62 -1.48 20.97
N LYS A 166 -3.95 -1.37 20.98
CA LYS A 166 -4.78 -2.11 21.94
C LYS A 166 -4.79 -3.58 21.58
N THR A 167 -4.43 -4.44 22.52
CA THR A 167 -4.55 -5.89 22.33
C THR A 167 -6.02 -6.28 22.56
N PRO A 168 -6.66 -7.07 21.67
CA PRO A 168 -8.00 -7.59 21.94
C PRO A 168 -8.01 -8.34 23.26
N GLN A 169 -8.96 -8.05 24.15
CA GLN A 169 -9.18 -8.88 25.32
C GLN A 169 -9.89 -10.17 24.85
N THR A 170 -9.20 -11.30 25.01
CA THR A 170 -9.73 -12.65 24.79
C THR A 170 -10.78 -13.01 25.83
#